data_AF-G9P5T4-F1
#
_entry.id   AF-G9P5T4-F1
#
_cell.length_a   1.000
_cell.length_b   1.000
_cell.length_c   1.000
_cell.angle_alpha   90.00
_cell.angle_beta   90.00
_cell.angle_gamma   90.00
#
_symmetry.space_group_name_H-M   'P 1'
#
loop_
_entity.id
_entity.type
_entity.pdbx_description
1 polymer ?
#
loop_
_entity_poly.entity_id
_entity_poly.type
_entity_poly.pdbx_seq_one_letter_code
_entity_poly.pdbx_strand_id
1 'polypeptide(L)'
;MSTFSYHLDQELMMLHSTVIALNESLLTLDTAAQNAAQNVAREPETALKPVRDATTYAIGLIHSIYPSIMTLRGSVQVLRDLGCRELIVRE
;
A
#
# COMPACT_ATOMS: atom_id res chain seq x y z
N MET A 1 26.90 3.26 -4.69
CA MET A 1 25.46 3.26 -5.05
C MET A 1 25.10 4.69 -5.43
N SER A 2 24.42 4.91 -6.56
CA SER A 2 23.99 6.26 -6.94
C SER A 2 22.89 6.75 -6.00
N THR A 3 22.78 8.07 -5.80
CA THR A 3 21.69 8.71 -5.02
C THR A 3 20.31 8.24 -5.51
N PHE A 4 20.18 8.00 -6.82
CA PHE A 4 18.98 7.44 -7.43
C PHE A 4 18.64 6.03 -6.92
N SER A 5 19.61 5.11 -6.93
CA SER A 5 19.38 3.73 -6.44
C SER A 5 18.95 3.71 -4.97
N TYR A 6 19.51 4.61 -4.15
CA TYR A 6 19.12 4.74 -2.74
C TYR A 6 17.66 5.19 -2.58
N HIS A 7 17.21 6.18 -3.36
CA HIS A 7 15.81 6.63 -3.32
C HIS A 7 14.83 5.58 -3.83
N LEU A 8 15.19 4.85 -4.90
CA LEU A 8 14.37 3.76 -5.41
C LEU A 8 14.21 2.64 -4.37
N ASP A 9 15.29 2.26 -3.67
CA ASP A 9 15.24 1.26 -2.61
C ASP A 9 14.33 1.70 -1.45
N GLN A 10 14.37 2.99 -1.08
CA GLN A 10 13.46 3.54 -0.06
C GLN A 10 11.99 3.50 -0.50
N GLU A 11 11.69 3.87 -1.74
CA GLU A 11 10.34 3.81 -2.31
C GLU A 11 9.81 2.37 -2.32
N LEU A 12 10.64 1.42 -2.71
CA LEU A 12 10.29 -0.01 -2.72
C LEU A 12 10.05 -0.56 -1.31
N MET A 13 10.89 -0.19 -0.34
CA MET A 13 10.68 -0.58 1.06
C MET A 13 9.37 0.00 1.64
N MET A 14 9.07 1.27 1.38
CA MET A 14 7.83 1.89 1.86
C MET A 14 6.59 1.25 1.21
N LEU A 15 6.65 0.95 -0.09
CA LEU A 15 5.57 0.25 -0.78
C LEU A 15 5.35 -1.15 -0.19
N HIS A 16 6.44 -1.91 0.01
CA HIS A 16 6.40 -3.23 0.61
C HIS A 16 5.77 -3.22 2.02
N SER A 17 6.21 -2.31 2.88
CA SER A 17 5.64 -2.15 4.23
C SER A 17 4.15 -1.80 4.20
N THR A 18 3.74 -0.94 3.26
CA THR A 18 2.32 -0.55 3.11
C THR A 18 1.46 -1.73 2.65
N VAL A 19 1.97 -2.56 1.73
CA VAL A 19 1.29 -3.77 1.26
C VAL A 19 1.14 -4.81 2.38
N ILE A 20 2.16 -5.01 3.23
CA ILE A 20 2.06 -5.89 4.39
C ILE A 20 0.97 -5.40 5.35
N ALA A 21 0.99 -4.11 5.71
CA ALA A 21 -0.01 -3.53 6.60
C ALA A 21 -1.43 -3.65 6.04
N LEU A 22 -1.60 -3.50 4.71
CA LEU A 22 -2.88 -3.70 4.05
C LEU A 22 -3.36 -5.15 4.20
N ASN A 23 -2.49 -6.12 3.95
CA ASN A 23 -2.82 -7.53 4.06
C ASN A 23 -3.24 -7.92 5.50
N GLU A 24 -2.50 -7.46 6.51
CA GLU A 24 -2.83 -7.67 7.92
C GLU A 24 -4.18 -7.02 8.28
N SER A 25 -4.45 -5.82 7.76
CA SER A 25 -5.72 -5.13 7.99
C SER A 25 -6.90 -5.87 7.36
N LEU A 26 -6.72 -6.45 6.16
CA LEU A 26 -7.76 -7.22 5.49
C LEU A 26 -8.07 -8.53 6.23
N LEU A 27 -7.04 -9.21 6.76
CA LEU A 27 -7.22 -10.39 7.62
C LEU A 27 -7.95 -10.05 8.92
N THR A 28 -7.61 -8.91 9.53
CA THR A 28 -8.31 -8.40 10.72
C THR A 28 -9.78 -8.10 10.42
N LEU A 29 -10.05 -7.49 9.25
CA LEU A 29 -11.41 -7.22 8.79
C LEU A 29 -12.21 -8.50 8.56
N ASP A 30 -11.63 -9.50 7.91
CA ASP A 30 -12.27 -10.81 7.69
C ASP A 30 -12.64 -11.48 9.03
N THR A 31 -11.69 -11.50 9.97
CA THR A 31 -11.93 -12.03 11.33
C THR A 31 -13.04 -11.25 12.05
N ALA A 32 -13.01 -9.91 11.97
CA ALA A 32 -14.05 -9.07 12.56
C ALA A 32 -15.42 -9.31 11.94
N ALA A 33 -15.50 -9.49 10.61
CA ALA A 33 -16.74 -9.76 9.90
C ALA A 33 -17.33 -11.12 10.28
N GLN A 34 -16.49 -12.16 10.39
CA GLN A 34 -16.90 -13.49 10.84
C GLN A 34 -17.44 -13.45 12.28
N ASN A 35 -16.76 -12.74 13.18
CA ASN A 35 -17.20 -12.57 14.57
C ASN A 35 -18.47 -11.72 14.69
N ALA A 36 -18.62 -10.70 13.85
CA ALA A 36 -19.84 -9.89 13.80
C ALA A 36 -21.03 -10.75 13.37
N ALA A 37 -20.90 -11.55 12.30
CA ALA A 37 -21.96 -12.43 11.83
C ALA A 37 -22.47 -13.40 12.92
N GLN A 38 -21.60 -13.84 13.83
CA GLN A 38 -21.96 -14.70 14.96
C GLN A 38 -22.66 -13.95 16.12
N ASN A 39 -22.43 -12.64 16.27
CA ASN A 39 -22.85 -11.86 17.44
C ASN A 39 -23.91 -10.78 17.15
N VAL A 40 -24.21 -10.50 15.88
CA VAL A 40 -25.16 -9.46 15.41
C VAL A 40 -26.57 -9.64 15.98
N ALA A 41 -27.02 -10.87 16.21
CA ALA A 41 -28.34 -11.14 16.78
C ALA A 41 -28.48 -10.76 18.27
N ARG A 42 -27.36 -10.58 18.99
CA ARG A 42 -27.34 -10.25 20.42
C ARG A 42 -27.12 -8.77 20.68
N GLU A 43 -26.13 -8.16 20.03
CA GLU A 43 -25.84 -6.74 20.18
C GLU A 43 -25.24 -6.17 18.88
N PRO A 44 -26.07 -5.60 17.99
CA PRO A 44 -25.62 -5.20 16.65
C PRO A 44 -24.65 -4.02 16.66
N GLU A 45 -24.79 -3.07 17.58
CA GLU A 45 -23.90 -1.88 17.64
C GLU A 45 -22.47 -2.24 18.10
N THR A 46 -22.32 -3.16 19.05
CA THR A 46 -21.01 -3.62 19.53
C THR A 46 -20.38 -4.63 18.58
N ALA A 47 -21.17 -5.45 17.90
CA ALA A 47 -20.69 -6.43 16.93
C ALA A 47 -20.08 -5.79 15.66
N LEU A 48 -20.61 -4.66 15.19
CA LEU A 48 -20.19 -4.02 13.93
C LEU A 48 -19.06 -2.99 14.08
N LYS A 49 -18.82 -2.50 15.30
CA LYS A 49 -17.75 -1.52 15.55
C LYS A 49 -16.35 -1.99 15.09
N PRO A 50 -15.90 -3.23 15.41
CA PRO A 50 -14.58 -3.71 14.97
C PRO A 50 -14.46 -3.80 13.45
N VAL A 51 -15.54 -4.15 12.75
CA VAL A 51 -15.61 -4.19 11.28
C VAL A 51 -15.42 -2.78 10.72
N ARG A 52 -16.09 -1.79 11.29
CA ARG A 52 -16.01 -0.39 10.86
C ARG A 52 -14.61 0.18 11.07
N ASP A 53 -13.99 -0.09 12.21
CA ASP A 53 -12.64 0.37 12.55
C ASP A 53 -11.60 -0.25 11.60
N ALA A 54 -11.65 -1.57 11.40
CA ALA A 54 -10.77 -2.29 10.47
C ALA A 54 -10.97 -1.83 9.01
N THR A 55 -12.22 -1.58 8.59
CA THR A 55 -12.52 -1.05 7.25
C THR A 55 -11.94 0.34 7.06
N THR A 56 -12.11 1.23 8.04
CA THR A 56 -11.60 2.60 7.98
C THR A 56 -10.08 2.63 7.88
N TYR A 57 -9.41 1.77 8.65
CA TYR A 57 -7.96 1.63 8.60
C TYR A 57 -7.47 1.09 7.25
N ALA A 58 -8.11 0.03 6.72
CA ALA A 58 -7.79 -0.53 5.40
C ALA A 58 -7.95 0.52 4.29
N ILE A 59 -9.02 1.32 4.32
CA ILE A 59 -9.23 2.43 3.37
C ILE A 59 -8.11 3.46 3.48
N GLY A 60 -7.68 3.81 4.70
CA GLY A 60 -6.54 4.70 4.92
C GLY A 60 -5.25 4.19 4.28
N LEU A 61 -4.98 2.88 4.41
CA LEU A 61 -3.82 2.22 3.80
C LEU A 61 -3.92 2.18 2.27
N ILE A 62 -5.10 1.95 1.69
CA ILE A 62 -5.28 2.02 0.22
C ILE A 62 -4.95 3.42 -0.29
N HIS A 63 -5.40 4.45 0.40
CA HIS A 63 -5.09 5.83 0.01
C HIS A 63 -3.59 6.15 0.16
N SER A 64 -2.88 5.56 1.12
CA SER A 64 -1.44 5.78 1.29
C SER A 64 -0.57 5.05 0.26
N ILE A 65 -1.09 4.04 -0.44
CA ILE A 65 -0.39 3.38 -1.55
C ILE A 65 -0.26 4.30 -2.77
N TYR A 66 -1.23 5.19 -2.99
CA TYR A 66 -1.32 5.98 -4.23
C TYR A 66 -0.12 6.92 -4.45
N PRO A 67 0.35 7.69 -3.44
CA PRO A 67 1.60 8.44 -3.55
C PRO A 67 2.79 7.55 -3.89
N SER A 68 2.95 6.41 -3.22
CA SER A 68 4.08 5.48 -3.42
C SER A 68 4.13 4.94 -4.85
N ILE A 69 2.98 4.62 -5.46
CA ILE A 69 2.90 4.21 -6.88
C ILE A 69 3.32 5.35 -7.80
N MET A 70 2.90 6.58 -7.53
CA MET A 70 3.24 7.74 -8.35
C MET A 70 4.73 8.10 -8.27
N THR A 71 5.34 8.02 -7.09
CA THR A 71 6.79 8.24 -6.94
C THR A 71 7.59 7.16 -7.67
N LEU A 72 7.21 5.88 -7.52
CA LEU A 72 7.87 4.77 -8.20
C LEU A 72 7.78 4.89 -9.72
N ARG A 73 6.64 5.33 -10.24
CA ARG A 73 6.47 5.64 -11.67
C ARG A 73 7.44 6.72 -12.13
N GLY A 74 7.60 7.80 -11.34
CA GLY A 74 8.57 8.86 -11.61
C GLY A 74 10.01 8.32 -11.65
N SER A 75 10.38 7.50 -10.67
CA SER A 75 11.70 6.86 -10.60
C SER A 75 11.97 5.98 -11.83
N VAL A 76 11.00 5.18 -12.28
CA VAL A 76 11.11 4.37 -13.51
C VAL A 76 11.25 5.25 -14.75
N GLN A 77 10.57 6.40 -14.79
CA GLN A 77 10.65 7.33 -15.91
C GLN A 77 12.03 7.98 -16.02
N VAL A 78 12.66 8.34 -14.89
CA VAL A 78 14.05 8.82 -14.84
C VAL A 78 15.03 7.77 -15.38
N LEU A 79 14.87 6.50 -15.01
CA LEU A 79 15.69 5.41 -15.55
C LEU A 79 15.56 5.28 -17.06
N ARG A 80 14.33 5.38 -17.57
CA ARG A 80 14.06 5.33 -19.02
C ARG A 80 14.76 6.48 -19.75
N ASP A 81 14.64 7.70 -19.24
CA ASP A 81 15.23 8.88 -19.87
C ASP A 81 16.77 8.84 -19.87
N LEU A 82 17.38 8.33 -18.80
CA LEU A 82 18.83 8.10 -18.74
C LEU A 82 19.28 7.04 -19.76
N GLY A 83 18.57 5.91 -19.84
CA GLY A 83 18.87 4.86 -20.82
C GLY A 83 18.71 5.32 -22.27
N CYS A 84 17.68 6.13 -22.57
CA CYS A 84 17.49 6.73 -23.89
C CYS A 84 18.58 7.75 -24.24
N ARG A 85 19.10 8.52 -23.27
CA ARG A 85 20.21 9.46 -23.51
C ARG A 85 21.53 8.75 -23.80
N GLU A 86 21.85 7.66 -23.11
CA GLU A 86 23.08 6.91 -23.40
C GLU A 86 23.09 6.29 -24.81
N LEU A 87 21.93 5.89 -25.33
CA LEU A 87 21.80 5.39 -26.70
C LEU A 87 22.05 6.48 -27.75
N ILE A 88 21.53 7.70 -27.55
CA ILE A 88 21.71 8.83 -28.47
C ILE A 88 23.16 9.34 -28.51
N VAL A 89 23.90 9.25 -27.40
CA VAL A 89 25.31 9.69 -27.34
C VAL A 89 26.27 8.68 -28.00
N ARG A 90 25.81 7.44 -28.25
CA ARG A 90 26.61 6.37 -28.87
C ARG A 90 26.39 6.21 -30.38
N GLU A 91 25.45 6.95 -30.97
CA GLU A 91 25.23 7.08 -32.43
C GLU A 91 25.88 8.35 -32.99
#